data_AF-A0A451AVM0-F1
#
_entry.id   AF-A0A451AVM0-F1
#
_cell.length_a   1.000
_cell.length_b   1.000
_cell.length_c   1.000
_cell.angle_alpha   90.00
_cell.angle_beta   90.00
_cell.angle_gamma   90.00
#
_symmetry.space_group_name_H-M   'P 1'
#
loop_
_entity.id
_entity.type
_entity.pdbx_description
1 polymer ?
#
loop_
_entity_poly.entity_id
_entity_poly.type
_entity_poly.pdbx_seq_one_letter_code
_entity_poly.pdbx_strand_id
1 'polypeptide(L)'
;LLLYCRPLFANFTFSIYRTTILTQGASEADKDLTDRLIQVGRILHVPVLDHLIITTEDFLSFQHQGLMDELRKSLKWVPPYEIEERIRAEEARLREEAVRVAREEGEREGEGIGMRKGLWEGRKEGREMGREEGLQEGKRKGEEKGRKKERIEVARAALAEGMEIGMVARISRLTEEEIKKLAEY
;
A
#
# COMPACT_ATOMS: atom_id res chain seq x y z
N LEU A 1 55.62 6.64 22.90
CA LEU A 1 54.14 6.77 22.93
C LEU A 1 53.69 6.51 24.35
N LEU A 2 53.02 7.47 24.98
CA LEU A 2 52.40 7.32 26.28
C LEU A 2 50.88 7.31 26.07
N LEU A 3 50.23 6.22 26.47
CA LEU A 3 48.76 6.14 26.53
C LEU A 3 48.36 6.44 27.97
N TYR A 4 47.69 7.55 28.19
CA TYR A 4 47.21 7.92 29.51
C TYR A 4 45.72 7.60 29.61
N CYS A 5 45.36 6.79 30.60
CA CYS A 5 43.97 6.45 30.92
C CYS A 5 43.60 7.11 32.24
N ARG A 6 42.71 8.12 32.20
CA ARG A 6 42.27 8.86 33.39
C ARG A 6 40.82 8.56 33.71
N PRO A 7 40.47 8.29 34.98
CA PRO A 7 39.07 8.34 35.41
C PRO A 7 38.64 9.82 35.46
N LEU A 8 37.71 10.19 34.59
CA LEU A 8 37.02 11.48 34.60
C LEU A 8 35.55 11.16 34.90
N PHE A 9 35.09 11.50 36.11
CA PHE A 9 33.69 11.34 36.55
C PHE A 9 33.06 10.01 36.10
N ALA A 10 33.44 8.92 36.75
CA ALA A 10 32.97 7.55 36.51
C ALA A 10 33.27 6.92 35.12
N ASN A 11 33.85 7.65 34.16
CA ASN A 11 34.21 7.11 32.84
C ASN A 11 35.73 7.16 32.60
N PHE A 12 36.25 6.11 31.95
CA PHE A 12 37.63 6.08 31.48
C PHE A 12 37.73 6.84 30.16
N THR A 13 38.89 7.46 29.90
CA THR A 13 39.19 8.18 28.66
C THR A 13 40.63 7.91 28.25
N PHE A 14 40.90 7.78 26.95
CA PHE A 14 42.25 7.63 26.43
C PHE A 14 42.74 8.95 25.82
N SER A 15 43.93 9.37 26.24
CA SER A 15 44.70 10.43 25.60
C SER A 15 46.04 9.88 25.15
N ILE A 16 46.42 10.19 23.92
CA ILE A 16 47.62 9.65 23.29
C ILE A 16 48.67 10.76 23.23
N TYR A 17 49.89 10.44 23.65
CA TYR A 17 51.01 11.39 23.61
C TYR A 17 52.23 10.77 22.93
N ARG A 18 52.84 11.51 22.01
CA ARG A 18 54.15 11.19 21.42
C ARG A 18 55.06 12.40 21.52
N THR A 19 56.31 12.18 21.96
CA THR A 19 57.34 13.23 21.97
C THR A 19 58.31 13.03 20.81
N THR A 20 58.67 14.10 20.11
CA THR A 20 59.63 14.08 18.98
C THR A 20 60.51 15.33 18.98
N ILE A 21 61.75 15.20 18.52
CA ILE A 21 62.75 16.28 18.51
C ILE A 21 62.85 17.03 17.17
N LEU A 22 62.29 16.50 16.06
CA LEU A 22 62.62 16.97 14.70
C LEU A 22 61.44 17.08 13.73
N THR A 23 60.23 16.65 14.08
CA THR A 23 59.11 16.52 13.11
C THR A 23 57.90 17.38 13.51
N GLN A 24 57.57 18.38 12.69
CA GLN A 24 56.47 19.34 12.91
C GLN A 24 55.08 18.87 12.43
N GLY A 25 54.85 17.57 12.16
CA GLY A 25 53.57 17.11 11.61
C GLY A 25 53.19 15.69 12.00
N ALA A 26 51.88 15.41 11.92
CA ALA A 26 51.34 14.06 12.10
C ALA A 26 51.77 13.15 10.94
N SER A 27 52.50 12.07 11.24
CA SER A 27 52.88 11.08 10.24
C SER A 27 51.73 10.11 9.93
N GLU A 28 51.79 9.43 8.79
CA GLU A 28 50.82 8.37 8.45
C GLU A 28 50.81 7.24 9.49
N ALA A 29 51.96 6.95 10.12
CA ALA A 29 52.03 6.00 11.23
C ALA A 29 51.28 6.50 12.48
N ASP A 30 51.33 7.80 12.77
CA ASP A 30 50.57 8.39 13.88
C ASP A 30 49.07 8.34 13.59
N LYS A 31 48.65 8.60 12.35
CA LYS A 31 47.25 8.47 11.91
C LYS A 31 46.74 7.03 12.01
N ASP A 32 47.52 6.05 11.51
CA ASP A 32 47.13 4.63 11.57
C ASP A 32 47.01 4.12 13.01
N LEU A 33 47.94 4.51 13.88
CA LEU A 33 47.90 4.19 15.30
C LEU A 33 46.66 4.80 15.98
N THR A 34 46.37 6.07 15.68
CA THR A 34 45.21 6.78 16.24
C THR A 34 43.92 6.14 15.77
N ASP A 35 43.81 5.75 14.49
CA ASP A 35 42.66 5.05 13.94
C ASP A 35 42.42 3.74 14.72
N ARG A 36 43.43 2.89 14.87
CA ARG A 36 43.31 1.65 15.66
C ARG A 36 42.87 1.90 17.10
N LEU A 37 43.41 2.93 17.76
CA LEU A 37 43.04 3.26 19.13
C LEU A 37 41.61 3.79 19.24
N ILE A 38 41.13 4.56 18.26
CA ILE A 38 39.72 4.98 18.18
C ILE A 38 38.81 3.73 18.11
N GLN A 39 39.17 2.73 17.31
CA GLN A 39 38.38 1.50 17.20
C GLN A 39 38.41 0.66 18.48
N VAL A 40 39.58 0.51 19.11
CA VAL A 40 39.68 -0.13 20.44
C VAL A 40 38.82 0.61 21.46
N GLY A 41 38.84 1.94 21.43
CA GLY A 41 37.98 2.78 22.25
C GLY A 41 36.49 2.49 22.04
N ARG A 42 36.04 2.28 20.80
CA ARG A 42 34.65 1.88 20.50
C ARG A 42 34.30 0.53 21.13
N ILE A 43 35.16 -0.47 20.96
CA ILE A 43 34.96 -1.82 21.54
C ILE A 43 34.83 -1.74 23.06
N LEU A 44 35.72 -0.99 23.70
CA LEU A 44 35.77 -0.85 25.16
C LEU A 44 34.77 0.18 25.70
N HIS A 45 34.01 0.88 24.84
CA HIS A 45 33.14 1.99 25.22
C HIS A 45 33.90 3.12 25.97
N VAL A 46 35.16 3.35 25.58
CA VAL A 46 36.08 4.35 26.13
C VAL A 46 36.52 5.31 25.01
N PRO A 47 36.12 6.58 25.04
CA PRO A 47 36.46 7.51 23.96
C PRO A 47 37.97 7.85 23.97
N VAL A 48 38.56 7.91 22.78
CA VAL A 48 39.85 8.56 22.54
C VAL A 48 39.60 10.03 22.29
N LEU A 49 40.07 10.88 23.20
CA LEU A 49 39.78 12.32 23.19
C LEU A 49 40.65 13.06 22.17
N ASP A 50 41.95 12.81 22.23
CA ASP A 50 42.92 13.49 21.38
C ASP A 50 44.24 12.69 21.31
N HIS A 51 44.99 12.96 20.25
CA HIS A 51 46.39 12.58 20.12
C HIS A 51 47.24 13.86 20.03
N LEU A 52 48.04 14.10 21.07
CA LEU A 52 48.97 15.20 21.12
C LEU A 52 50.38 14.75 20.72
N ILE A 53 50.94 15.36 19.68
CA ILE A 53 52.37 15.25 19.35
C ILE A 53 53.08 16.45 19.95
N ILE A 54 53.93 16.23 20.95
CA ILE A 54 54.62 17.27 21.71
C ILE A 54 56.08 17.35 21.25
N THR A 55 56.56 18.55 20.99
CA THR A 55 57.96 18.85 20.66
C THR A 55 58.59 19.67 21.78
N THR A 56 59.87 20.00 21.67
CA THR A 56 60.56 20.86 22.64
C THR A 56 60.06 22.30 22.64
N GLU A 57 59.40 22.75 21.55
CA GLU A 57 59.00 24.14 21.37
C GLU A 57 57.47 24.32 21.23
N ASP A 58 56.74 23.31 20.72
CA ASP A 58 55.30 23.39 20.44
C ASP A 58 54.59 22.02 20.55
N PHE A 59 53.26 21.98 20.44
CA PHE A 59 52.45 20.77 20.37
C PHE A 59 51.45 20.79 19.20
N LEU A 60 51.12 19.60 18.71
CA LEU A 60 50.13 19.37 17.66
C LEU A 60 48.98 18.53 18.22
N SER A 61 47.75 19.05 18.13
CA SER A 61 46.52 18.36 18.53
C SER A 61 45.77 17.83 17.31
N PHE A 62 45.49 16.52 17.30
CA PHE A 62 44.70 15.90 16.24
C PHE A 62 43.26 16.40 16.24
N GLN A 63 42.70 16.71 17.42
CA GLN A 63 41.35 17.27 17.52
C GLN A 63 41.28 18.68 16.94
N HIS A 64 42.25 19.56 17.25
CA HIS A 64 42.26 20.93 16.70
C HIS A 64 42.56 20.98 15.20
N GLN A 65 43.28 19.99 14.67
CA GLN A 65 43.51 19.86 13.23
C GLN A 65 42.36 19.18 12.47
N GLY A 66 41.30 18.73 13.17
CA GLY A 66 40.18 18.00 12.55
C GLY A 66 40.49 16.55 12.18
N LEU A 67 41.72 16.07 12.38
CA LEU A 67 42.15 14.71 12.09
C LEU A 67 41.34 13.68 12.89
N MET A 68 40.93 14.00 14.12
CA MET A 68 40.09 13.10 14.91
C MET A 68 38.74 12.81 14.24
N ASP A 69 38.11 13.79 13.60
CA ASP A 69 36.80 13.61 12.97
C ASP A 69 36.91 12.86 11.64
N GLU A 70 38.02 13.03 10.93
CA GLU A 70 38.36 12.23 9.75
C GLU A 70 38.58 10.77 10.12
N LEU A 71 39.41 10.50 11.13
CA LEU A 71 39.74 9.14 11.56
C LEU A 71 38.52 8.43 12.18
N ARG A 72 37.63 9.15 12.87
CA ARG A 72 36.35 8.59 13.33
C ARG A 72 35.47 8.08 12.17
N LYS A 73 35.60 8.61 10.96
CA LYS A 73 34.85 8.15 9.79
C LYS A 73 35.55 6.98 9.07
N SER A 74 36.80 6.67 9.42
CA SER A 74 37.56 5.58 8.82
C SER A 74 36.85 4.24 9.01
N LEU A 75 36.76 3.49 7.91
CA LEU A 75 36.30 2.11 7.91
C LEU A 75 37.47 1.10 7.96
N LYS A 76 38.72 1.58 7.92
CA LYS A 76 39.92 0.77 7.72
C LYS A 76 40.09 -0.32 8.79
N TRP A 77 39.82 0.03 10.05
CA TRP A 77 39.99 -0.87 11.19
C TRP A 77 38.67 -1.16 11.92
N VAL A 78 37.52 -0.85 11.33
CA VAL A 78 36.21 -1.18 11.93
C VAL A 78 36.11 -2.71 12.04
N PRO A 79 35.75 -3.26 13.21
CA PRO A 79 35.57 -4.69 13.35
C PRO A 79 34.49 -5.23 12.40
N PRO A 80 34.72 -6.38 11.72
CA PRO A 80 33.79 -6.92 10.72
C PRO A 80 32.36 -7.13 11.24
N TYR A 81 32.18 -7.49 12.51
CA TYR A 81 30.86 -7.72 13.08
C TYR A 81 30.01 -6.44 13.16
N GLU A 82 30.60 -5.26 13.36
CA GLU A 82 29.86 -3.98 13.34
C GLU A 82 29.40 -3.63 11.93
N ILE A 83 30.24 -3.93 10.93
CA ILE A 83 29.89 -3.77 9.52
C ILE A 83 28.72 -4.69 9.19
N GLU A 84 28.81 -5.94 9.63
CA GLU A 84 27.77 -6.94 9.41
C GLU A 84 26.46 -6.58 10.10
N GLU A 85 26.50 -6.06 11.33
CA GLU A 85 25.32 -5.56 12.04
C GLU A 85 24.64 -4.41 11.29
N ARG A 86 25.43 -3.45 10.77
CA ARG A 86 24.89 -2.35 9.95
C ARG A 86 24.24 -2.86 8.67
N ILE A 87 24.88 -3.81 7.99
CA ILE A 87 24.33 -4.44 6.78
C ILE A 87 23.02 -5.14 7.12
N ARG A 88 22.99 -5.96 8.18
CA ARG A 88 21.78 -6.67 8.62
C ARG A 88 20.65 -5.70 9.00
N ALA A 89 20.97 -4.62 9.69
CA ALA A 89 19.98 -3.60 10.06
C ALA A 89 19.40 -2.90 8.82
N GLU A 90 20.25 -2.57 7.85
CA GLU A 90 19.81 -1.94 6.60
C GLU A 90 19.01 -2.93 5.74
N GLU A 91 19.46 -4.18 5.61
CA GLU A 91 18.72 -5.25 4.93
C GLU A 91 17.36 -5.50 5.57
N ALA A 92 17.27 -5.47 6.91
CA ALA A 92 16.01 -5.61 7.63
C ALA A 92 15.04 -4.48 7.29
N ARG A 93 15.52 -3.22 7.27
CA ARG A 93 14.71 -2.06 6.88
C ARG A 93 14.23 -2.16 5.44
N LEU A 94 15.12 -2.48 4.51
CA LEU A 94 14.79 -2.65 3.09
C LEU A 94 13.78 -3.78 2.88
N ARG A 95 13.94 -4.91 3.61
CA ARG A 95 12.99 -6.02 3.56
C ARG A 95 11.61 -5.61 4.09
N GLU A 96 11.56 -4.91 5.22
CA GLU A 96 10.31 -4.43 5.79
C GLU A 96 9.58 -3.48 4.83
N GLU A 97 10.31 -2.55 4.21
CA GLU A 97 9.77 -1.66 3.19
C GLU A 97 9.27 -2.42 1.96
N ALA A 98 10.04 -3.38 1.44
CA ALA A 98 9.62 -4.19 0.30
C ALA A 98 8.34 -4.99 0.59
N VAL A 99 8.22 -5.56 1.80
CA VAL A 99 7.01 -6.28 2.22
C VAL A 99 5.81 -5.35 2.31
N ARG A 100 6.00 -4.13 2.86
CA ARG A 100 4.93 -3.12 2.95
C ARG A 100 4.41 -2.74 1.56
N VAL A 101 5.31 -2.41 0.64
CA VAL A 101 4.94 -2.02 -0.73
C VAL A 101 4.24 -3.16 -1.46
N ALA A 102 4.78 -4.38 -1.39
CA ALA A 102 4.17 -5.54 -2.03
C ALA A 102 2.75 -5.83 -1.49
N ARG A 103 2.53 -5.62 -0.20
CA ARG A 103 1.21 -5.76 0.42
C ARG A 103 0.23 -4.70 -0.08
N GLU A 104 0.62 -3.43 -0.07
CA GLU A 104 -0.21 -2.32 -0.55
C GLU A 104 -0.60 -2.51 -2.02
N GLU A 105 0.35 -2.91 -2.87
CA GLU A 105 0.07 -3.19 -4.29
C GLU A 105 -0.87 -4.39 -4.45
N GLY A 106 -0.63 -5.47 -3.71
CA GLY A 106 -1.48 -6.67 -3.75
C GLY A 106 -2.91 -6.39 -3.28
N GLU A 107 -3.10 -5.61 -2.23
CA GLU A 107 -4.42 -5.18 -1.74
C GLU A 107 -5.13 -4.32 -2.80
N ARG A 108 -4.45 -3.31 -3.36
CA ARG A 108 -5.02 -2.42 -4.38
C ARG A 108 -5.41 -3.17 -5.66
N GLU A 109 -4.57 -4.08 -6.13
CA GLU A 109 -4.86 -4.89 -7.31
C GLU A 109 -6.02 -5.87 -7.03
N GLY A 110 -6.00 -6.53 -5.86
CA GLY A 110 -7.06 -7.43 -5.42
C GLY A 110 -8.43 -6.74 -5.36
N GLU A 111 -8.49 -5.56 -4.74
CA GLU A 111 -9.70 -4.73 -4.69
C GLU A 111 -10.16 -4.31 -6.10
N GLY A 112 -9.23 -3.86 -6.95
CA GLY A 112 -9.54 -3.45 -8.32
C GLY A 112 -10.09 -4.60 -9.17
N ILE A 113 -9.54 -5.81 -9.02
CA ILE A 113 -10.06 -7.01 -9.69
C ILE A 113 -11.43 -7.40 -9.12
N GLY A 114 -11.58 -7.41 -7.80
CA GLY A 114 -12.83 -7.75 -7.12
C GLY A 114 -13.98 -6.81 -7.51
N MET A 115 -13.73 -5.50 -7.49
CA MET A 115 -14.71 -4.49 -7.89
C MET A 115 -15.13 -4.62 -9.35
N ARG A 116 -14.18 -4.83 -10.27
CA ARG A 116 -14.49 -5.02 -11.70
C ARG A 116 -15.32 -6.28 -11.95
N LYS A 117 -14.97 -7.39 -11.30
CA LYS A 117 -15.73 -8.65 -11.41
C LYS A 117 -17.14 -8.48 -10.87
N GLY A 118 -17.27 -7.98 -9.64
CA GLY A 118 -18.58 -7.77 -9.02
C GLY A 118 -19.48 -6.82 -9.81
N LEU A 119 -18.92 -5.73 -10.36
CA LEU A 119 -19.68 -4.81 -11.21
C LEU A 119 -20.13 -5.46 -12.53
N TRP A 120 -19.25 -6.25 -13.16
CA TRP A 120 -19.57 -6.92 -14.41
C TRP A 120 -20.65 -7.99 -14.22
N GLU A 121 -20.52 -8.83 -13.20
CA GLU A 121 -21.49 -9.87 -12.84
C GLU A 121 -22.85 -9.25 -12.49
N GLY A 122 -22.87 -8.30 -11.55
CA GLY A 122 -24.11 -7.62 -11.14
C GLY A 122 -24.79 -6.89 -12.30
N ARG A 123 -24.03 -6.27 -13.22
CA ARG A 123 -24.61 -5.63 -14.41
C ARG A 123 -25.17 -6.64 -15.40
N LYS A 124 -24.49 -7.76 -15.59
CA LYS A 124 -24.95 -8.83 -16.49
C LYS A 124 -26.25 -9.44 -15.97
N GLU A 125 -26.26 -9.85 -14.71
CA GLU A 125 -27.43 -10.44 -14.05
C GLU A 125 -28.60 -9.46 -14.01
N GLY A 126 -28.37 -8.21 -13.60
CA GLY A 126 -29.43 -7.19 -13.57
C GLY A 126 -30.03 -6.91 -14.96
N ARG A 127 -29.22 -6.96 -16.02
CA ARG A 127 -29.71 -6.80 -17.40
C ARG A 127 -30.52 -8.00 -17.87
N GLU A 128 -30.10 -9.20 -17.52
CA GLU A 128 -30.77 -10.45 -17.89
C GLU A 128 -32.14 -10.55 -17.22
N MET A 129 -32.18 -10.39 -15.89
CA MET A 129 -33.43 -10.37 -15.11
C MET A 129 -34.38 -9.28 -15.61
N GLY A 130 -33.91 -8.04 -15.79
CA GLY A 130 -34.75 -6.95 -16.27
C GLY A 130 -35.32 -7.18 -17.68
N ARG A 131 -34.58 -7.90 -18.54
CA ARG A 131 -35.05 -8.26 -19.88
C ARG A 131 -36.12 -9.36 -19.82
N GLU A 132 -35.91 -10.38 -18.99
CA GLU A 132 -36.88 -11.46 -18.83
C GLU A 132 -38.19 -10.98 -18.21
N GLU A 133 -38.11 -10.21 -17.13
CA GLU A 133 -39.27 -9.61 -16.47
C GLU A 133 -40.03 -8.70 -17.43
N GLY A 134 -39.32 -7.81 -18.13
CA GLY A 134 -39.93 -6.93 -19.13
C GLY A 134 -40.61 -7.68 -20.28
N LEU A 135 -40.02 -8.79 -20.74
CA LEU A 135 -40.60 -9.62 -21.79
C LEU A 135 -41.85 -10.37 -21.30
N GLN A 136 -41.79 -10.97 -20.11
CA GLN A 136 -42.93 -11.69 -19.53
C GLN A 136 -44.10 -10.74 -19.27
N GLU A 137 -43.82 -9.57 -18.67
CA GLU A 137 -44.87 -8.59 -18.40
C GLU A 137 -45.46 -8.03 -19.69
N GLY A 138 -44.62 -7.76 -20.69
CA GLY A 138 -45.05 -7.34 -22.03
C GLY A 138 -45.94 -8.37 -22.71
N LYS A 139 -45.55 -9.66 -22.69
CA LYS A 139 -46.35 -10.77 -23.22
C LYS A 139 -47.70 -10.88 -22.52
N ARG A 140 -47.71 -10.89 -21.18
CA ARG A 140 -48.94 -11.00 -20.38
C ARG A 140 -49.91 -9.86 -20.68
N LYS A 141 -49.42 -8.62 -20.67
CA LYS A 141 -50.23 -7.42 -21.01
C LYS A 141 -50.72 -7.47 -22.46
N GLY A 142 -49.90 -7.95 -23.39
CA GLY A 142 -50.25 -8.12 -24.79
C GLY A 142 -51.36 -9.15 -25.00
N GLU A 143 -51.21 -10.35 -24.42
CA GLU A 143 -52.20 -11.42 -24.48
C GLU A 143 -53.52 -11.02 -23.84
N GLU A 144 -53.50 -10.36 -22.68
CA GLU A 144 -54.72 -9.91 -22.01
C GLU A 144 -55.49 -8.88 -22.86
N LYS A 145 -54.77 -7.90 -23.43
CA LYS A 145 -55.36 -6.92 -24.34
C LYS A 145 -55.88 -7.58 -25.62
N GLY A 146 -55.15 -8.55 -26.18
CA GLY A 146 -55.56 -9.33 -27.34
C GLY A 146 -56.85 -10.11 -27.09
N ARG A 147 -56.91 -10.87 -26.00
CA ARG A 147 -58.11 -11.62 -25.59
C ARG A 147 -59.32 -10.71 -25.34
N LYS A 148 -59.11 -9.53 -24.74
CA LYS A 148 -60.20 -8.55 -24.55
C LYS A 148 -60.73 -8.04 -25.90
N LYS A 149 -59.84 -7.70 -26.84
CA LYS A 149 -60.24 -7.29 -28.20
C LYS A 149 -60.99 -8.40 -28.95
N GLU A 150 -60.47 -9.63 -28.90
CA GLU A 150 -61.11 -10.80 -29.51
C GLU A 150 -62.52 -11.04 -28.96
N ARG A 151 -62.71 -10.97 -27.63
CA ARG A 151 -64.05 -11.09 -27.02
C ARG A 151 -65.02 -10.01 -27.51
N ILE A 152 -64.54 -8.78 -27.66
CA ILE A 152 -65.34 -7.65 -28.16
C ILE A 152 -65.70 -7.87 -29.64
N GLU A 153 -64.77 -8.33 -30.47
CA GLU A 153 -65.01 -8.61 -31.88
C GLU A 153 -66.02 -9.75 -32.08
N VAL A 154 -65.88 -10.84 -31.32
CA VAL A 154 -66.85 -11.96 -31.33
C VAL A 154 -68.23 -11.48 -30.89
N ALA A 155 -68.31 -10.67 -29.83
CA ALA A 155 -69.57 -10.09 -29.38
C ALA A 155 -70.24 -9.21 -30.44
N ARG A 156 -69.47 -8.36 -31.12
CA ARG A 156 -69.96 -7.50 -32.22
C ARG A 156 -70.48 -8.33 -33.39
N ALA A 157 -69.75 -9.36 -33.80
CA ALA A 157 -70.18 -10.25 -34.87
C ALA A 157 -71.48 -10.98 -34.51
N ALA A 158 -71.59 -11.50 -33.29
CA ALA A 158 -72.79 -12.20 -32.83
C ALA A 158 -74.03 -11.29 -32.74
N LEU A 159 -73.85 -10.03 -32.30
CA LEU A 159 -74.93 -9.03 -32.32
C LEU A 159 -75.36 -8.67 -33.75
N ALA A 160 -74.42 -8.56 -34.68
CA ALA A 160 -74.71 -8.27 -36.09
C ALA A 160 -75.52 -9.38 -36.77
N GLU A 161 -75.35 -10.64 -36.34
CA GLU A 161 -76.17 -11.77 -36.78
C GLU A 161 -77.55 -11.86 -36.07
N GLY A 162 -77.87 -10.90 -35.21
CA GLY A 162 -79.18 -10.82 -34.54
C GLY A 162 -79.33 -11.74 -33.33
N MET A 163 -78.23 -12.23 -32.75
CA MET A 163 -78.29 -13.02 -31.51
C MET A 163 -78.73 -12.15 -30.32
N GLU A 164 -79.50 -12.74 -29.41
CA GLU A 164 -79.97 -12.08 -28.20
C GLU A 164 -78.79 -11.69 -27.28
N ILE A 165 -78.87 -10.50 -26.67
CA ILE A 165 -77.86 -9.93 -25.75
C ILE A 165 -77.42 -10.93 -24.67
N GLY A 166 -78.36 -11.65 -24.05
CA GLY A 166 -78.05 -12.66 -23.03
C GLY A 166 -77.29 -13.88 -23.59
N MET A 167 -77.56 -14.28 -24.84
CA MET A 167 -76.81 -15.34 -25.51
C MET A 167 -75.39 -14.87 -25.85
N VAL A 168 -75.23 -13.64 -26.35
CA VAL A 168 -73.93 -13.05 -26.69
C VAL A 168 -73.05 -12.87 -25.45
N ALA A 169 -73.61 -12.41 -24.32
CA ALA A 169 -72.90 -12.27 -23.05
C ALA A 169 -72.32 -13.62 -22.57
N ARG A 170 -73.10 -14.70 -22.67
CA ARG A 170 -72.64 -16.06 -22.33
C ARG A 170 -71.51 -16.56 -23.24
N ILE A 171 -71.61 -16.35 -24.56
CA ILE A 171 -70.63 -16.86 -25.54
C ILE A 171 -69.32 -16.07 -25.47
N SER A 172 -69.40 -14.73 -25.44
CA SER A 172 -68.22 -13.85 -25.44
C SER A 172 -67.55 -13.71 -24.07
N ARG A 173 -68.21 -14.20 -23.00
CA ARG A 173 -67.78 -14.04 -21.59
C ARG A 173 -67.56 -12.56 -21.21
N LEU A 174 -68.45 -11.70 -21.69
CA LEU A 174 -68.56 -10.29 -21.33
C LEU A 174 -69.83 -10.10 -20.48
N THR A 175 -69.87 -9.07 -19.65
CA THR A 175 -71.10 -8.79 -18.88
C THR A 175 -72.18 -8.19 -19.78
N GLU A 176 -73.45 -8.34 -19.40
CA GLU A 176 -74.54 -7.75 -20.17
C GLU A 176 -74.44 -6.22 -20.26
N GLU A 177 -73.87 -5.55 -19.24
CA GLU A 177 -73.58 -4.10 -19.32
C GLU A 177 -72.51 -3.78 -20.36
N GLU A 178 -71.47 -4.60 -20.48
CA GLU A 178 -70.42 -4.43 -21.49
C GLU A 178 -70.99 -4.65 -22.91
N ILE A 179 -71.87 -5.63 -23.09
CA ILE A 179 -72.56 -5.90 -24.36
C ILE A 179 -73.54 -4.78 -24.72
N LYS A 180 -74.33 -4.27 -23.77
CA LYS A 180 -75.25 -3.12 -24.01
C LYS A 180 -74.50 -1.88 -24.48
N LYS A 181 -73.35 -1.56 -23.85
CA LYS A 181 -72.49 -0.45 -24.29
C LYS A 181 -71.93 -0.63 -25.69
N LEU A 182 -71.73 -1.87 -26.14
CA LEU A 182 -71.29 -2.19 -27.50
C LEU A 182 -72.43 -2.12 -28.53
N ALA A 183 -73.69 -2.15 -28.10
CA ALA A 183 -74.88 -2.03 -28.95
C ALA A 183 -75.40 -0.59 -29.05
N GLU A 184 -74.97 0.32 -28.17
CA GLU A 184 -75.33 1.75 -28.17
C GLU A 184 -74.50 2.60 -29.16
N TYR A 185 -73.50 2.02 -29.83
CA TYR A 185 -72.65 2.63 -30.87
C TYR A 185 -72.64 1.77 -32.13
#